data_AF-A0A963KM13-F1
#
_entry.id   AF-A0A963KM13-F1
#
_cell.length_a   1.000
_cell.length_b   1.000
_cell.length_c   1.000
_cell.angle_alpha   90.00
_cell.angle_beta   90.00
_cell.angle_gamma   90.00
#
_symmetry.space_group_name_H-M   'P 1'
#
loop_
_entity.id
_entity.type
_entity.pdbx_description
1 polymer ?
#
loop_
_entity_poly.entity_id
_entity_poly.type
_entity_poly.pdbx_seq_one_letter_code
_entity_poly.pdbx_strand_id
1 'polypeptide(L)'
;MSDAASALHTSAIQSLPLLARGKVRDNYAVGDDRILMVASDRLSAFDVILDQPIPGKGALLTQMALFWFDKLGAICPNHLTGDAPESVVTAAERAQVQGRAMLVQRLRPLPVEAVVRGYLAGSGWKEYQHNQQVCGVALPAGLRIASKLPAPIYTPAAKAAVGDHDENITYERTVEMIGPELAAQMRDTS
;
A
#
# COMPACT_ATOMS: atom_id res chain seq x y z
N MET A 1 -4.93 -19.74 -29.23
CA MET A 1 -6.04 -19.23 -28.39
C MET A 1 -5.47 -19.12 -27.00
N SER A 2 -5.22 -17.90 -26.50
CA SER A 2 -4.63 -17.72 -25.17
C SER A 2 -5.67 -18.16 -24.14
N ASP A 3 -5.32 -19.16 -23.34
CA ASP A 3 -6.09 -19.54 -22.18
C ASP A 3 -6.24 -18.28 -21.31
N ALA A 4 -7.45 -17.73 -21.24
CA ALA A 4 -7.69 -16.56 -20.42
C ALA A 4 -7.53 -17.03 -18.97
N ALA A 5 -6.37 -16.72 -18.38
CA ALA A 5 -6.04 -17.13 -17.02
C ALA A 5 -7.23 -16.80 -16.10
N SER A 6 -7.83 -17.83 -15.50
CA SER A 6 -8.96 -17.68 -14.59
C SER A 6 -8.59 -16.69 -13.49
N ALA A 7 -9.43 -15.69 -13.26
CA ALA A 7 -9.18 -14.66 -12.26
C ALA A 7 -9.20 -15.26 -10.85
N LEU A 8 -8.17 -14.95 -10.05
CA LEU A 8 -8.17 -15.32 -8.64
C LEU A 8 -8.91 -14.24 -7.84
N HIS A 9 -10.22 -14.41 -7.65
CA HIS A 9 -10.98 -13.49 -6.82
C HIS A 9 -10.63 -13.61 -5.33
N THR A 10 -10.60 -14.81 -4.78
CA THR A 10 -10.29 -15.08 -3.36
C THR A 10 -9.37 -16.28 -3.29
N SER A 11 -8.27 -16.19 -2.54
CA SER A 11 -7.42 -17.36 -2.32
C SER A 11 -8.02 -18.30 -1.26
N ALA A 12 -7.80 -19.58 -1.47
CA ALA A 12 -8.23 -20.69 -0.64
C ALA A 12 -7.01 -21.53 -0.21
N ILE A 13 -6.00 -20.87 0.39
CA ILE A 13 -4.87 -21.55 1.06
C ILE A 13 -5.40 -22.13 2.38
N GLN A 14 -5.30 -23.45 2.52
CA GLN A 14 -5.74 -24.22 3.69
C GLN A 14 -4.55 -24.61 4.59
N SER A 15 -3.34 -24.66 4.04
CA SER A 15 -2.13 -25.02 4.78
C SER A 15 -1.64 -23.95 5.76
N LEU A 16 -2.16 -22.72 5.68
CA LEU A 16 -1.74 -21.59 6.50
C LEU A 16 -2.95 -20.90 7.16
N PRO A 17 -2.81 -20.40 8.41
CA PRO A 17 -3.86 -19.62 9.06
C PRO A 17 -4.14 -18.31 8.32
N LEU A 18 -5.40 -18.02 8.01
CA LEU A 18 -5.82 -16.74 7.45
C LEU A 18 -5.75 -15.65 8.53
N LEU A 19 -4.98 -14.59 8.29
CA LEU A 19 -4.91 -13.43 9.17
C LEU A 19 -6.00 -12.41 8.86
N ALA A 20 -6.11 -12.01 7.59
CA ALA A 20 -7.06 -11.00 7.15
C ALA A 20 -7.26 -11.06 5.63
N ARG A 21 -8.44 -10.60 5.19
CA ARG A 21 -8.71 -10.26 3.80
C ARG A 21 -8.95 -8.76 3.71
N GLY A 22 -8.07 -8.06 3.02
CA GLY A 22 -8.29 -6.67 2.62
C GLY A 22 -9.06 -6.59 1.31
N LYS A 23 -9.25 -5.37 0.81
CA LYS A 23 -9.92 -5.10 -0.47
C LYS A 23 -9.34 -5.93 -1.62
N VAL A 24 -8.01 -6.03 -1.71
CA VAL A 24 -7.29 -6.64 -2.85
C VAL A 24 -6.20 -7.64 -2.46
N ARG A 25 -6.03 -7.95 -1.18
CA ARG A 25 -5.00 -8.88 -0.69
C ARG A 25 -5.56 -9.82 0.36
N ASP A 26 -5.15 -11.07 0.31
CA ASP A 26 -5.42 -12.10 1.31
C ASP A 26 -4.09 -12.41 2.02
N ASN A 27 -4.05 -12.25 3.34
CA ASN A 27 -2.83 -12.39 4.15
C ASN A 27 -2.92 -13.63 5.03
N TYR A 28 -1.91 -14.48 4.99
CA TYR A 28 -1.81 -15.71 5.77
C TYR A 28 -0.58 -15.68 6.68
N ALA A 29 -0.71 -16.21 7.89
CA ALA A 29 0.40 -16.34 8.83
C ALA A 29 1.35 -17.45 8.38
N VAL A 30 2.65 -17.20 8.47
CA VAL A 30 3.70 -18.20 8.28
C VAL A 30 4.55 -18.19 9.54
N GLY A 31 4.28 -19.14 10.45
CA GLY A 31 4.80 -19.04 11.81
C GLY A 31 4.30 -17.77 12.51
N ASP A 32 5.12 -17.22 13.40
CA ASP A 32 4.77 -16.04 14.20
C ASP A 32 5.33 -14.72 13.64
N ASP A 33 6.28 -14.80 12.70
CA ASP A 33 7.14 -13.69 12.27
C ASP A 33 7.06 -13.38 10.78
N ARG A 34 6.29 -14.13 9.99
CA ARG A 34 6.14 -13.91 8.55
C ARG A 34 4.68 -13.94 8.09
N ILE A 35 4.44 -13.32 6.94
CA ILE A 35 3.14 -13.26 6.28
C ILE A 35 3.31 -13.66 4.81
N LEU A 36 2.49 -14.60 4.35
CA LEU A 36 2.26 -14.81 2.93
C LEU A 36 1.18 -13.82 2.47
N MET A 37 1.56 -12.85 1.64
CA MET A 37 0.65 -11.85 1.09
C MET A 37 0.27 -12.23 -0.34
N VAL A 38 -0.99 -12.62 -0.58
CA VAL A 38 -1.49 -13.00 -1.91
C VAL A 38 -2.29 -11.83 -2.50
N ALA A 39 -1.85 -11.31 -3.64
CA ALA A 39 -2.59 -10.28 -4.39
C ALA A 39 -3.69 -10.92 -5.24
N SER A 40 -4.93 -10.57 -4.96
CA SER A 40 -6.08 -11.05 -5.72
C SER A 40 -6.31 -10.21 -6.98
N ASP A 41 -7.20 -10.69 -7.84
CA ASP A 41 -7.67 -9.99 -9.03
C ASP A 41 -8.88 -9.07 -8.73
N ARG A 42 -9.29 -8.97 -7.45
CA ARG A 42 -10.33 -8.02 -7.00
C ARG A 42 -9.93 -6.58 -7.30
N LEU A 43 -10.91 -5.75 -7.59
CA LEU A 43 -10.79 -4.31 -7.75
C LEU A 43 -11.72 -3.63 -6.74
N SER A 44 -11.32 -2.49 -6.21
CA SER A 44 -12.18 -1.66 -5.37
C SER A 44 -12.22 -0.23 -5.86
N ALA A 45 -13.40 0.38 -5.81
CA ALA A 45 -13.63 1.80 -6.08
C ALA A 45 -14.65 2.34 -5.08
N PHE A 46 -14.49 3.59 -4.64
CA PHE A 46 -15.34 4.21 -3.62
C PHE A 46 -15.53 3.32 -2.38
N ASP A 47 -14.43 2.70 -1.93
CA ASP A 47 -14.36 1.78 -0.79
C ASP A 47 -15.19 0.49 -0.88
N VAL A 48 -15.77 0.20 -2.05
CA VAL A 48 -16.50 -1.04 -2.34
C VAL A 48 -15.68 -1.94 -3.24
N ILE A 49 -15.64 -3.24 -2.93
CA ILE A 49 -15.06 -4.27 -3.82
C ILE A 49 -16.07 -4.52 -4.95
N LEU A 50 -15.61 -4.42 -6.20
CA LEU A 50 -16.44 -4.64 -7.38
C LEU A 50 -16.60 -6.14 -7.66
N ASP A 51 -17.76 -6.52 -8.20
CA ASP A 51 -18.10 -7.92 -8.48
C ASP A 51 -17.19 -8.55 -9.55
N GLN A 52 -16.78 -7.77 -10.56
CA GLN A 52 -15.95 -8.26 -11.65
C GLN A 52 -14.46 -8.08 -11.34
N PRO A 53 -13.68 -9.17 -11.20
CA PRO A 53 -12.23 -9.08 -11.06
C PRO A 53 -11.57 -8.70 -12.39
N ILE A 54 -10.33 -8.22 -12.32
CA ILE A 54 -9.47 -8.00 -13.49
C ILE A 54 -8.45 -9.14 -13.55
N PRO A 55 -8.60 -10.13 -14.44
CA PRO A 55 -7.68 -11.25 -14.56
C PRO A 55 -6.22 -10.80 -14.69
N GLY A 56 -5.33 -11.35 -13.86
CA GLY A 56 -3.89 -11.05 -13.90
C GLY A 56 -3.47 -9.75 -13.20
N LYS A 57 -4.42 -8.96 -12.69
CA LYS A 57 -4.12 -7.73 -11.93
C LYS A 57 -3.23 -8.00 -10.72
N GLY A 58 -3.53 -9.05 -9.94
CA GLY A 58 -2.75 -9.41 -8.75
C GLY A 58 -1.29 -9.71 -9.09
N ALA A 59 -1.07 -10.45 -10.18
CA ALA A 59 0.28 -10.77 -10.65
C ALA A 59 1.03 -9.52 -11.14
N LEU A 60 0.39 -8.69 -11.96
CA LEU A 60 0.98 -7.45 -12.46
C LEU A 60 1.39 -6.50 -11.33
N LEU A 61 0.50 -6.27 -10.36
CA LEU A 61 0.78 -5.39 -9.22
C LEU A 61 1.87 -5.94 -8.30
N THR A 62 1.96 -7.28 -8.18
CA THR A 62 3.05 -7.92 -7.43
C THR A 62 4.40 -7.70 -8.12
N GLN A 63 4.49 -7.90 -9.44
CA GLN A 63 5.71 -7.64 -10.21
C GLN A 63 6.12 -6.17 -10.14
N MET A 64 5.16 -5.24 -10.22
CA MET A 64 5.43 -3.82 -10.07
C MET A 64 5.95 -3.47 -8.68
N ALA A 65 5.38 -4.06 -7.62
CA ALA A 65 5.89 -3.88 -6.26
C ALA A 65 7.33 -4.41 -6.10
N LEU A 66 7.61 -5.62 -6.61
CA LEU A 66 8.95 -6.21 -6.58
C LEU A 66 9.98 -5.35 -7.33
N PHE A 67 9.61 -4.80 -8.49
CA PHE A 67 10.45 -3.85 -9.23
C PHE A 67 10.83 -2.63 -8.38
N TRP A 68 9.85 -2.03 -7.68
CA TRP A 68 10.12 -0.87 -6.82
C TRP A 68 10.92 -1.22 -5.57
N PHE A 69 10.69 -2.39 -4.96
CA PHE A 69 11.49 -2.85 -3.83
C PHE A 69 12.96 -3.05 -4.21
N ASP A 70 13.24 -3.62 -5.38
CA ASP A 70 14.60 -3.73 -5.92
C ASP A 70 15.20 -2.34 -6.18
N LYS A 71 14.47 -1.48 -6.89
CA LYS A 71 14.95 -0.16 -7.28
C LYS A 71 15.27 0.75 -6.09
N LEU A 72 14.51 0.63 -5.00
CA LEU A 72 14.61 1.48 -3.82
C LEU A 72 15.34 0.80 -2.64
N GLY A 73 15.85 -0.42 -2.82
CA GLY A 73 16.49 -1.19 -1.74
C GLY A 73 17.71 -0.51 -1.12
N ALA A 74 18.40 0.37 -1.87
CA ALA A 74 19.51 1.17 -1.36
C ALA A 74 19.07 2.41 -0.53
N ILE A 75 17.79 2.78 -0.60
CA ILE A 75 17.22 3.95 0.08
C ILE A 75 16.59 3.54 1.41
N CYS A 76 15.77 2.48 1.40
CA CYS A 76 15.04 2.04 2.59
C CYS A 76 14.94 0.50 2.60
N PRO A 77 15.20 -0.16 3.75
CA PRO A 77 14.92 -1.58 3.88
C PRO A 77 13.43 -1.85 3.70
N ASN A 78 13.12 -3.02 3.13
CA ASN A 78 11.75 -3.46 2.94
C ASN A 78 11.49 -4.78 3.66
N HIS A 79 10.23 -5.19 3.69
CA HIS A 79 9.79 -6.37 4.43
C HIS A 79 9.98 -7.69 3.70
N LEU A 80 10.56 -7.75 2.49
CA LEU A 80 10.74 -9.01 1.78
C LEU A 80 11.71 -9.93 2.55
N THR A 81 11.40 -11.22 2.59
CA THR A 81 12.27 -12.22 3.23
C THR A 81 13.40 -12.70 2.33
N GLY A 82 13.24 -12.57 1.02
CA GLY A 82 14.12 -13.17 0.00
C GLY A 82 13.75 -14.62 -0.36
N ASP A 83 12.91 -15.27 0.44
CA ASP A 83 12.42 -16.63 0.18
C ASP A 83 11.29 -16.63 -0.86
N ALA A 84 11.20 -17.74 -1.62
CA ALA A 84 10.11 -17.95 -2.56
C ALA A 84 8.75 -18.09 -1.84
N PRO A 85 7.71 -17.34 -2.20
CA PRO A 85 6.37 -17.47 -1.61
C PRO A 85 5.78 -18.89 -1.73
N GLU A 86 6.16 -19.65 -2.75
CA GLU A 86 5.72 -21.02 -3.00
C GLU A 86 6.33 -22.03 -2.02
N SER A 87 7.36 -21.64 -1.26
CA SER A 87 8.05 -22.52 -0.30
C SER A 87 7.23 -22.80 0.96
N VAL A 88 6.20 -22.00 1.24
CA VAL A 88 5.40 -22.07 2.46
C VAL A 88 3.99 -22.64 2.23
N VAL A 89 3.69 -23.09 1.02
CA VAL A 89 2.39 -23.69 0.64
C VAL A 89 2.56 -25.09 0.06
N THR A 90 1.49 -25.86 0.06
CA THR A 90 1.48 -27.19 -0.55
C THR A 90 1.54 -27.11 -2.08
N ALA A 91 1.93 -28.20 -2.74
CA ALA A 91 1.98 -28.27 -4.20
C ALA A 91 0.62 -27.94 -4.87
N ALA A 92 -0.49 -28.33 -4.24
CA ALA A 92 -1.85 -28.07 -4.72
C ALA A 92 -2.24 -26.58 -4.66
N GLU A 93 -1.57 -25.78 -3.81
CA GLU A 93 -1.88 -24.37 -3.59
C GLU A 93 -1.00 -23.42 -4.41
N ARG A 94 0.10 -23.90 -4.98
CA ARG A 94 1.10 -23.07 -5.69
C ARG A 94 0.52 -22.22 -6.80
N ALA A 95 -0.47 -22.72 -7.55
CA ALA A 95 -1.11 -21.97 -8.63
C ALA A 95 -1.78 -20.67 -8.17
N GLN A 96 -2.19 -20.59 -6.89
CA GLN A 96 -2.79 -19.38 -6.29
C GLN A 96 -1.74 -18.36 -5.85
N VAL A 97 -0.47 -18.76 -5.76
CA VAL A 97 0.64 -17.98 -5.21
C VAL A 97 1.57 -17.47 -6.32
N GLN A 98 1.82 -18.32 -7.31
CA GLN A 98 2.84 -18.09 -8.34
C GLN A 98 2.67 -16.75 -9.05
N GLY A 99 3.72 -15.93 -8.98
CA GLY A 99 3.80 -14.62 -9.62
C GLY A 99 2.90 -13.52 -9.03
N ARG A 100 2.12 -13.80 -7.97
CA ARG A 100 1.16 -12.86 -7.38
C ARG A 100 1.22 -12.77 -5.85
N ALA A 101 2.21 -13.40 -5.23
CA ALA A 101 2.38 -13.37 -3.79
C ALA A 101 3.78 -12.93 -3.40
N MET A 102 3.93 -12.52 -2.15
CA MET A 102 5.20 -12.19 -1.52
C MET A 102 5.25 -12.83 -0.14
N LEU A 103 6.41 -13.40 0.24
CA LEU A 103 6.67 -13.80 1.62
C LEU A 103 7.42 -12.67 2.33
N VAL A 104 6.77 -12.09 3.32
CA VAL A 104 7.24 -10.87 3.99
C VAL A 104 7.39 -11.08 5.49
N GLN A 105 8.23 -10.27 6.11
CA GLN A 105 8.34 -10.17 7.56
C GLN A 105 7.06 -9.55 8.15
N ARG A 106 6.64 -10.07 9.29
CA ARG A 106 5.52 -9.53 10.08
C ARG A 106 6.02 -8.36 10.91
N LEU A 107 5.86 -7.16 10.35
CA LEU A 107 6.23 -5.91 11.02
C LEU A 107 5.04 -5.27 11.72
N ARG A 108 5.33 -4.35 12.64
CA ARG A 108 4.34 -3.46 13.26
C ARG A 108 4.21 -2.20 12.40
N PRO A 109 3.09 -1.98 11.69
CA PRO A 109 2.93 -0.78 10.86
C PRO A 109 2.84 0.47 11.73
N LEU A 110 3.31 1.60 11.20
CA LEU A 110 3.10 2.90 11.82
C LEU A 110 1.63 3.35 11.63
N PRO A 111 1.04 4.08 12.59
CA PRO A 111 -0.35 4.56 12.49
C PRO A 111 -0.49 5.80 11.59
N VAL A 112 0.42 6.00 10.64
CA VAL A 112 0.50 7.17 9.75
C VAL A 112 0.79 6.68 8.33
N GLU A 113 0.09 7.24 7.35
CA GLU A 113 0.34 7.04 5.93
C GLU A 113 1.35 8.09 5.43
N ALA A 114 2.50 7.66 4.92
CA ALA A 114 3.52 8.52 4.30
C ALA A 114 3.11 8.88 2.87
N VAL A 115 2.35 9.97 2.69
CA VAL A 115 1.93 10.42 1.37
C VAL A 115 2.84 11.55 0.88
N VAL A 116 3.38 11.39 -0.32
CA VAL A 116 4.18 12.42 -1.01
C VAL A 116 3.45 12.89 -2.25
N ARG A 117 3.40 14.21 -2.45
CA ARG A 117 2.71 14.82 -3.59
C ARG A 117 3.68 15.62 -4.44
N GLY A 118 3.84 15.22 -5.69
CA GLY A 118 4.48 16.05 -6.73
C GLY A 118 3.48 16.88 -7.55
N TYR A 119 2.19 16.53 -7.46
CA TYR A 119 1.09 17.18 -8.18
C TYR A 119 -0.11 17.36 -7.25
N LEU A 120 -0.86 18.44 -7.47
CA LEU A 120 -1.99 18.81 -6.63
C LEU A 120 -3.29 18.16 -7.12
N ALA A 121 -3.73 17.11 -6.44
CA ALA A 121 -4.95 16.38 -6.76
C ALA A 121 -5.60 15.76 -5.49
N GLY A 122 -6.81 15.22 -5.64
CA GLY A 122 -7.50 14.50 -4.56
C GLY A 122 -7.79 15.38 -3.34
N SER A 123 -7.60 14.82 -2.13
CA SER A 123 -7.80 15.54 -0.86
C SER A 123 -6.94 16.80 -0.75
N GLY A 124 -5.69 16.78 -1.24
CA GLY A 124 -4.82 17.95 -1.22
C GLY A 124 -5.35 19.11 -2.06
N TRP A 125 -5.99 18.84 -3.20
CA TRP A 125 -6.66 19.89 -3.98
C TRP A 125 -7.83 20.51 -3.21
N LYS A 126 -8.67 19.69 -2.57
CA LYS A 126 -9.81 20.16 -1.77
C LYS A 126 -9.35 21.08 -0.63
N GLU A 127 -8.28 20.71 0.07
CA GLU A 127 -7.71 21.50 1.16
C GLU A 127 -7.12 22.83 0.65
N TYR A 128 -6.32 22.78 -0.43
CA TYR A 128 -5.73 23.98 -1.03
C TYR A 128 -6.79 24.99 -1.49
N GLN A 129 -7.93 24.53 -2.01
CA GLN A 129 -9.03 25.44 -2.38
C GLN A 129 -9.60 26.21 -1.18
N HIS A 130 -9.48 25.68 0.03
CA HIS A 130 -10.02 26.31 1.23
C HIS A 130 -9.04 27.33 1.82
N ASN A 131 -7.76 26.99 1.96
CA ASN A 131 -6.80 27.78 2.73
C ASN A 131 -5.42 27.93 2.07
N GLN A 132 -5.27 27.53 0.81
CA GLN A 132 -4.01 27.50 0.05
C GLN A 132 -2.88 26.68 0.71
N GLN A 133 -3.25 25.68 1.51
CA GLN A 133 -2.33 24.78 2.19
C GLN A 133 -2.72 23.32 1.95
N VAL A 134 -1.77 22.41 2.18
CA VAL A 134 -2.03 20.98 2.28
C VAL A 134 -1.27 20.43 3.48
N CYS A 135 -1.99 19.87 4.46
CA CYS A 135 -1.41 19.33 5.68
C CYS A 135 -0.54 20.37 6.43
N GLY A 136 -0.94 21.64 6.40
CA GLY A 136 -0.20 22.77 6.99
C GLY A 136 0.93 23.34 6.10
N VAL A 137 1.22 22.73 4.94
CA VAL A 137 2.23 23.25 4.00
C VAL A 137 1.60 24.30 3.09
N ALA A 138 2.03 25.55 3.20
CA ALA A 138 1.60 26.63 2.33
C ALA A 138 2.09 26.44 0.88
N LEU A 139 1.17 26.61 -0.07
CA LEU A 139 1.44 26.48 -1.49
C LEU A 139 1.29 27.82 -2.21
N PRO A 140 1.99 28.02 -3.35
CA PRO A 140 1.83 29.22 -4.17
C PRO A 140 0.39 29.43 -4.60
N ALA A 141 -0.02 30.69 -4.68
CA ALA A 141 -1.32 31.05 -5.24
C ALA A 141 -1.42 30.69 -6.73
N GLY A 142 -2.66 30.59 -7.23
CA GLY A 142 -2.93 30.39 -8.66
C GLY A 142 -2.79 28.95 -9.17
N LEU A 143 -2.44 27.99 -8.30
CA LEU A 143 -2.47 26.57 -8.67
C LEU A 143 -3.90 26.12 -9.03
N ARG A 144 -3.97 25.23 -10.01
CA ARG A 144 -5.20 24.55 -10.48
C ARG A 144 -5.14 23.06 -10.17
N ILE A 145 -6.26 22.36 -10.30
CA ILE A 145 -6.28 20.90 -10.23
C ILE A 145 -5.24 20.28 -11.19
N ALA A 146 -4.51 19.27 -10.71
CA ALA A 146 -3.40 18.60 -11.39
C ALA A 146 -2.17 19.48 -11.69
N SER A 147 -2.03 20.65 -11.07
CA SER A 147 -0.80 21.45 -11.20
C SER A 147 0.39 20.71 -10.60
N LYS A 148 1.55 20.79 -11.27
CA LYS A 148 2.83 20.36 -10.71
C LYS A 148 3.22 21.29 -9.56
N LEU A 149 3.65 20.73 -8.44
CA LEU A 149 4.14 21.50 -7.31
C LEU A 149 5.59 21.96 -7.54
N PRO A 150 6.03 23.08 -6.94
CA PRO A 150 7.42 23.55 -7.06
C PRO A 150 8.45 22.52 -6.56
N ALA A 151 8.09 21.79 -5.50
CA ALA A 151 8.82 20.65 -4.96
C ALA A 151 7.83 19.61 -4.46
N PRO A 152 8.21 18.31 -4.38
CA PRO A 152 7.43 17.32 -3.67
C PRO A 152 7.22 17.74 -2.21
N ILE A 153 6.03 17.47 -1.68
CA ILE A 153 5.69 17.75 -0.28
C ILE A 153 5.24 16.47 0.43
N TYR A 154 5.64 16.33 1.70
CA TYR A 154 5.17 15.30 2.61
C TYR A 154 3.84 15.74 3.23
N THR A 155 2.79 14.96 3.05
CA THR A 155 1.41 15.29 3.46
C THR A 155 0.80 14.10 4.20
N PRO A 156 1.15 13.89 5.49
CA PRO A 156 0.78 12.68 6.20
C PRO A 156 -0.72 12.56 6.40
N ALA A 157 -1.20 11.33 6.53
CA ALA A 157 -2.57 11.06 6.97
C ALA A 157 -2.59 10.09 8.16
N ALA A 158 -3.46 10.34 9.14
CA ALA A 158 -3.70 9.39 10.21
C ALA A 158 -4.51 8.22 9.68
N LYS A 159 -4.06 7.01 9.98
CA LYS A 159 -4.77 5.80 9.57
C LYS A 159 -6.06 5.66 10.36
N ALA A 160 -7.20 5.69 9.68
CA ALA A 160 -8.50 5.59 10.34
C ALA A 160 -8.86 4.12 10.68
N ALA A 161 -9.89 3.94 11.51
CA ALA A 161 -10.45 2.62 11.78
C ALA A 161 -11.05 2.01 10.49
N VAL A 162 -11.22 0.68 10.48
CA VAL A 162 -11.77 -0.02 9.32
C VAL A 162 -13.19 0.49 9.02
N GLY A 163 -13.36 1.15 7.89
CA GLY A 163 -14.64 1.72 7.44
C GLY A 163 -14.63 3.24 7.31
N ASP A 164 -13.65 3.92 7.91
CA ASP A 164 -13.48 5.37 7.83
C ASP A 164 -12.40 5.78 6.81
N HIS A 165 -12.43 7.04 6.41
CA HIS A 165 -11.41 7.61 5.52
C HIS A 165 -10.22 8.11 6.32
N ASP A 166 -9.00 7.90 5.80
CA ASP A 166 -7.79 8.48 6.38
C ASP A 166 -7.89 10.02 6.42
N GLU A 167 -7.46 10.59 7.53
CA GLU A 167 -7.54 12.03 7.79
C GLU A 167 -6.19 12.69 7.50
N ASN A 168 -6.16 13.72 6.66
CA ASN A 168 -4.96 14.54 6.47
C ASN A 168 -4.55 15.17 7.82
N ILE A 169 -3.31 14.97 8.25
CA ILE A 169 -2.77 15.54 9.49
C ILE A 169 -1.54 16.40 9.18
N THR A 170 -1.16 17.27 10.10
CA THR A 170 0.09 18.03 9.96
C THR A 170 1.31 17.19 10.34
N TYR A 171 2.51 17.67 10.00
CA TYR A 171 3.75 17.03 10.43
C TYR A 171 3.89 17.04 11.96
N GLU A 172 3.47 18.12 12.62
CA GLU A 172 3.49 18.24 14.09
C GLU A 172 2.63 17.14 14.73
N ARG A 173 1.45 16.86 14.15
CA ARG A 173 0.61 15.76 14.63
C ARG A 173 1.27 14.40 14.42
N THR A 174 2.03 14.22 13.34
CA THR A 174 2.84 13.01 13.14
C THR A 174 3.89 12.87 14.26
N VAL A 175 4.60 13.94 14.60
CA VAL A 175 5.58 13.97 15.71
C VAL A 175 4.93 13.56 17.04
N GLU A 176 3.73 14.07 17.34
CA GLU A 176 2.98 13.69 18.54
C GLU A 176 2.61 12.20 18.57
N MET A 177 2.29 11.62 17.42
CA MET A 177 1.82 10.23 17.32
C MET A 177 2.94 9.20 17.42
N ILE A 178 4.10 9.46 16.79
CA ILE A 178 5.17 8.45 16.64
C ILE A 178 6.53 8.89 17.19
N GLY A 179 6.62 10.09 17.76
CA GLY A 179 7.85 10.68 18.28
C GLY A 179 8.68 11.40 17.21
N PRO A 180 9.52 12.36 17.61
CA PRO A 180 10.23 13.25 16.70
C PRO A 180 11.24 12.54 15.80
N GLU A 181 11.97 11.56 16.33
CA GLU A 181 13.00 10.84 15.58
C GLU A 181 12.39 10.02 14.43
N LEU A 182 11.34 9.26 14.73
CA LEU A 182 10.69 8.41 13.73
C LEU A 182 9.89 9.23 12.72
N ALA A 183 9.26 10.33 13.15
CA ALA A 183 8.59 11.27 12.25
C ALA A 183 9.58 11.92 11.27
N ALA A 184 10.75 12.34 11.75
CA ALA A 184 11.79 12.91 10.90
C ALA A 184 12.30 11.87 9.90
N GLN A 185 12.62 10.66 10.36
CA GLN A 185 13.04 9.58 9.47
C GLN A 185 11.98 9.27 8.41
N MET A 186 10.71 9.16 8.79
CA MET A 186 9.61 8.88 7.88
C MET A 186 9.47 9.99 6.83
N ARG A 187 9.51 11.27 7.22
CA ARG A 187 9.43 12.41 6.30
C ARG A 187 10.63 12.47 5.35
N ASP A 188 11.84 12.34 5.88
CA ASP A 188 13.06 12.56 5.11
C ASP A 188 13.36 11.39 4.14
N THR A 189 12.86 10.18 4.44
CA THR A 189 12.94 9.01 3.55
C THR A 189 11.89 9.04 2.44
N SER A 190 10.77 9.73 2.65
CA SER A 190 9.61 9.79 1.73
C SER A 190 9.83 10.79 0.60
#